data_AF-A0A3R6UY04-F1
#
_entry.id   AF-A0A3R6UY04-F1
#
_cell.length_a   1.000
_cell.length_b   1.000
_cell.length_c   1.000
_cell.angle_alpha   90.00
_cell.angle_beta   90.00
_cell.angle_gamma   90.00
#
_symmetry.space_group_name_H-M   'P 1'
#
loop_
_entity.id
_entity.type
_entity.pdbx_description
1 polymer ?
#
loop_
_entity_poly.entity_id
_entity_poly.type
_entity_poly.pdbx_seq_one_letter_code
_entity_poly.pdbx_strand_id
1 'polypeptide(L)' 'MATFKHISSKNADYGAAEAYLTFEHDEFTMKATLDENGRLIPREDYRIS' A
#
# COMPACT_ATOMS: atom_id res chain seq x y z
N MET A 1 10.32 14.47 36.87
CA MET A 1 8.99 14.06 36.35
C MET A 1 9.07 14.10 34.84
N ALA A 2 9.30 12.96 34.20
CA ALA A 2 9.42 12.89 32.74
C ALA A 2 8.01 12.69 32.16
N THR A 3 7.43 13.74 31.59
CA THR A 3 6.23 13.61 30.77
C THR A 3 6.64 12.98 29.45
N PHE A 4 6.49 11.66 29.33
CA PHE A 4 6.55 11.00 28.04
C PHE A 4 5.40 11.52 27.19
N LYS A 5 5.69 12.47 26.29
CA LYS A 5 4.75 12.92 25.28
C LYS A 5 4.53 11.70 24.38
N HIS A 6 3.36 11.07 24.48
CA HIS A 6 2.93 10.10 23.47
C HIS A 6 2.83 10.86 22.15
N ILE A 7 3.92 10.87 21.39
CA ILE A 7 3.85 11.17 19.97
C ILE A 7 3.11 9.96 19.42
N SER A 8 1.78 10.08 19.29
CA SER A 8 0.99 9.08 18.61
C SER A 8 1.50 9.05 17.17
N SER A 9 2.50 8.20 16.92
CA SER A 9 2.90 7.84 15.58
C SER A 9 1.75 6.99 15.06
N LYS A 10 0.69 7.65 14.59
CA LYS A 10 -0.36 7.02 13.76
C LYS A 10 0.23 6.72 12.38
N ASN A 11 1.37 6.05 12.35
CA ASN A 11 2.18 5.91 11.15
C ASN A 11 2.44 4.44 10.86
N ALA A 12 1.38 3.65 10.95
CA ALA A 12 1.34 2.37 10.29
C ALA A 12 0.10 2.41 9.40
N ASP A 13 0.25 3.04 8.24
CA ASP A 13 -0.72 2.90 7.16
C ASP A 13 -0.55 1.48 6.60
N TYR A 14 -1.10 0.50 7.33
CA TYR A 14 -1.06 -0.91 6.95
C TYR A 14 -1.77 -1.15 5.61
N GLY A 15 -2.66 -0.23 5.20
CA GLY A 15 -3.31 -0.28 3.89
C GLY A 15 -2.32 -0.17 2.73
N ALA A 16 -1.19 0.51 2.92
CA ALA A 16 -0.14 0.57 1.91
C ALA A 16 0.51 -0.81 1.67
N ALA A 17 0.69 -1.61 2.72
CA ALA A 17 1.24 -2.96 2.60
C ALA A 17 0.25 -3.91 1.93
N GLU A 18 -1.04 -3.84 2.29
CA GLU A 18 -2.09 -4.63 1.64
C GLU A 18 -2.22 -4.30 0.15
N ALA A 19 -2.18 -3.02 -0.21
CA ALA A 19 -2.21 -2.60 -1.60
C ALA A 19 -1.01 -3.16 -2.39
N TYR A 20 0.19 -3.13 -1.80
CA TYR A 20 1.42 -3.63 -2.43
C TYR A 20 1.40 -5.14 -2.73
N LEU A 21 0.73 -5.90 -1.87
CA LEU A 21 0.56 -7.34 -2.02
C LEU A 21 -0.56 -7.70 -3.00
N THR A 22 -1.54 -6.81 -3.17
CA THR A 22 -2.76 -7.07 -3.95
C THR A 22 -2.64 -6.61 -5.40
N PHE A 23 -2.04 -5.44 -5.62
CA PHE A 23 -1.99 -4.76 -6.91
C PHE A 23 -0.58 -4.78 -7.50
N GLU A 24 -0.48 -4.64 -8.81
CA GLU A 24 0.80 -4.44 -9.47
C GLU A 24 1.35 -3.06 -9.15
N HIS A 25 2.66 -2.98 -8.94
CA HIS A 25 3.37 -1.73 -8.72
C HIS A 25 4.51 -1.61 -9.71
N ASP A 26 4.71 -0.40 -10.22
CA ASP A 26 5.88 -0.05 -11.01
C ASP A 26 7.13 -0.04 -10.13
N GLU A 27 8.14 -0.81 -10.52
CA GLU A 27 9.35 -1.03 -9.72
C GLU A 27 10.22 0.22 -9.54
N PHE A 28 10.10 1.21 -10.44
CA PHE A 28 10.89 2.44 -10.41
C PHE A 28 10.23 3.55 -9.59
N THR A 29 8.91 3.62 -9.62
CA THR A 29 8.13 4.67 -8.95
C THR A 29 7.45 4.20 -7.68
N MET A 30 7.41 2.88 -7.43
CA MET A 30 6.69 2.22 -6.34
C MET A 30 5.18 2.50 -6.32
N LYS A 31 4.64 3.09 -7.39
CA LYS A 31 3.22 3.41 -7.51
C LYS A 31 2.48 2.22 -8.10
N ALA A 32 1.21 2.09 -7.71
CA ALA A 32 0.37 1.05 -8.28
C ALA A 32 0.15 1.31 -9.77
N THR A 33 0.25 0.26 -10.58
CA THR A 33 0.00 0.29 -12.01
C THR A 33 -1.49 0.43 -12.24
N LEU A 34 -1.86 1.40 -13.07
CA LEU A 34 -3.24 1.67 -13.43
C LEU A 34 -3.51 1.19 -14.86
N ASP A 35 -4.71 0.65 -15.08
CA ASP A 35 -5.20 0.36 -16.43
C ASP A 35 -5.56 1.66 -17.20
N GLU A 36 -5.96 1.52 -18.46
CA GLU A 36 -6.38 2.65 -19.31
C GLU A 36 -7.57 3.44 -18.74
N ASN A 37 -8.31 2.86 -17.80
CA ASN A 37 -9.46 3.47 -17.12
C ASN A 37 -9.09 4.05 -15.74
N GLY A 38 -7.80 4.02 -15.37
CA GLY A 38 -7.32 4.51 -14.07
C GLY A 38 -7.61 3.59 -12.89
N ARG A 39 -7.89 2.30 -13.12
CA ARG A 39 -8.15 1.30 -12.08
C ARG A 39 -6.89 0.53 -11.75
N LEU A 40 -6.72 0.17 -10.48
CA LEU A 40 -5.60 -0.64 -10.00
C LEU A 40 -5.65 -2.03 -10.66
N ILE A 41 -4.53 -2.46 -11.23
CA ILE A 41 -4.38 -3.78 -11.82
C ILE A 41 -4.03 -4.77 -10.69
N PRO A 42 -4.83 -5.82 -10.43
CA PRO A 42 -4.46 -6.86 -9.48
C PRO A 42 -3.26 -7.67 -10.00
N ARG A 43 -2.38 -8.13 -9.10
CA ARG A 43 -1.20 -8.94 -9.50
C ARG A 43 -1.64 -10.23 -10.19
N GLU A 44 -0.83 -10.72 -11.13
CA GLU A 44 -1.11 -12.00 -11.82
C GLU A 44 -1.29 -13.20 -10.88
N ASP A 45 -0.62 -13.21 -9.72
CA ASP A 45 -0.75 -14.26 -8.69
C ASP A 45 -1.90 -14.00 -7.69
N TYR A 46 -2.61 -12.88 -7.83
CA TYR A 46 -3.77 -12.56 -7.01
C TYR A 46 -4.99 -13.38 -7.47
N ARG A 47 -4.95 -14.68 -7.20
CA ARG A 47 -6.07 -15.62 -7.45
C ARG A 47 -7.05 -15.59 -6.29
N ILE A 48 -8.11 -14.79 -6.45
CA ILE A 48 -9.37 -15.01 -5.76
C ILE A 48 -10.17 -16.02 -6.61
N SER A 49 -10.13 -17.31 -6.24
CA SER A 49 -10.96 -18.36 -6.84
C SER A 49 -12.35 -18.41 -6.23
#